data_AF-A0A8T5TFI4-F1
#
_entry.id   AF-A0A8T5TFI4-F1
#
_cell.length_a   1.000
_cell.length_b   1.000
_cell.length_c   1.000
_cell.angle_alpha   90.00
_cell.angle_beta   90.00
_cell.angle_gamma   90.00
#
_symmetry.space_group_name_H-M   'P 1'
#
loop_
_entity.id
_entity.type
_entity.pdbx_description
1 polymer ?
#
loop_
_entity_poly.entity_id
_entity_poly.type
_entity_poly.pdbx_seq_one_letter_code
_entity_poly.pdbx_strand_id
1 'polypeptide(L)'
;MDFFKSLERIKKKKRALILYCLLNRIPIIVIGDSSLDIDEFIIDLSNLINFRKELVYYTDFISNLEYQDLIQNENNDYQTMRIQIRCPSNVAMKAISQLDTLNTIIIGLKHPKDETELILVKELIKIKTKEYLEIMIDPDDINVNMIGFNEKLINLDLEIGIFQKISEKTEKSINKMKRVLIDKINKSHLDRDLKESLLDFNLEKIEIKKNIFQAEIQDFYSGTKRAFYILSKLDFLNNIEINSIIGSKTFLEVIDYEEGSIQRILTFIEKEWGENFTDLIENNKLTFIGDKIQSFWG
;
A
#
# COMPACT_ATOMS: atom_id res chain seq x y z
N MET A 1 16.31 12.51 -1.80
CA MET A 1 16.27 11.73 -0.55
C MET A 1 15.83 10.31 -0.90
N ASP A 2 16.46 9.29 -0.31
CA ASP A 2 16.25 7.88 -0.70
C ASP A 2 15.20 7.23 0.21
N PHE A 3 13.96 7.20 -0.28
CA PHE A 3 12.82 6.54 0.36
C PHE A 3 13.14 5.09 0.80
N PHE A 4 13.87 4.33 -0.03
CA PHE A 4 14.21 2.95 0.30
C PHE A 4 15.21 2.87 1.44
N LYS A 5 16.00 3.91 1.69
CA LYS A 5 16.93 3.96 2.81
C LYS A 5 16.21 3.91 4.15
N SER A 6 15.11 4.63 4.30
CA SER A 6 14.28 4.63 5.51
C SER A 6 13.61 3.26 5.71
N LEU A 7 13.04 2.69 4.64
CA LEU A 7 12.45 1.35 4.70
C LEU A 7 13.48 0.23 4.90
N GLU A 8 14.69 0.35 4.38
CA GLU A 8 15.74 -0.69 4.48
C GLU A 8 16.19 -0.94 5.92
N ARG A 9 16.03 0.05 6.80
CA ARG A 9 16.23 -0.10 8.25
C ARG A 9 15.19 -1.02 8.90
N ILE A 10 14.06 -1.23 8.25
CA ILE A 10 12.92 -1.99 8.79
C ILE A 10 13.01 -3.47 8.36
N LYS A 11 12.78 -4.38 9.31
CA LYS A 11 12.71 -5.83 9.04
C LYS A 11 11.71 -6.15 7.94
N LYS A 12 12.02 -7.14 7.10
CA LYS A 12 11.24 -7.51 5.89
C LYS A 12 9.73 -7.67 6.16
N LYS A 13 9.34 -8.43 7.19
CA LYS A 13 7.92 -8.64 7.55
C LYS A 13 7.22 -7.32 7.91
N LYS A 14 7.90 -6.42 8.62
CA LYS A 14 7.33 -5.14 9.05
C LYS A 14 7.20 -4.15 7.89
N ARG A 15 8.12 -4.16 6.92
CA ARG A 15 7.93 -3.42 5.65
C ARG A 15 6.69 -3.88 4.88
N ALA A 16 6.51 -5.19 4.75
CA ALA A 16 5.32 -5.75 4.12
C ALA A 16 4.03 -5.34 4.85
N LEU A 17 4.08 -5.26 6.18
CA LEU A 17 2.97 -4.81 7.00
C LEU A 17 2.61 -3.34 6.78
N ILE A 18 3.60 -2.47 6.64
CA ILE A 18 3.38 -1.05 6.27
C ILE A 18 2.64 -0.97 4.94
N LEU A 19 3.13 -1.68 3.93
CA LEU A 19 2.51 -1.70 2.61
C LEU A 19 1.08 -2.26 2.66
N TYR A 20 0.85 -3.32 3.42
CA TYR A 20 -0.48 -3.89 3.63
C TYR A 20 -1.43 -2.86 4.24
N CYS A 21 -0.98 -2.09 5.24
CA CYS A 21 -1.78 -1.05 5.87
C CYS A 21 -2.12 0.08 4.92
N LEU A 22 -1.13 0.55 4.15
CA LEU A 22 -1.34 1.55 3.11
C LEU A 22 -2.35 1.08 2.07
N LEU A 23 -2.17 -0.12 1.52
CA LEU A 23 -3.09 -0.68 0.53
C LEU A 23 -4.50 -0.85 1.09
N ASN A 24 -4.67 -1.25 2.34
CA ASN A 24 -6.01 -1.45 2.93
C ASN A 24 -6.56 -0.21 3.66
N ARG A 25 -5.97 0.97 3.43
CA ARG A 25 -6.39 2.25 4.01
C ARG A 25 -6.46 2.25 5.55
N ILE A 26 -5.65 1.40 6.19
CA ILE A 26 -5.55 1.31 7.65
C ILE A 26 -4.79 2.56 8.14
N PRO A 27 -5.28 3.24 9.19
CA PRO A 27 -4.61 4.42 9.75
C PRO A 27 -3.17 4.09 10.17
N ILE A 28 -2.23 4.99 9.90
CA ILE A 28 -0.84 4.86 10.31
C ILE A 28 -0.47 6.04 11.21
N ILE A 29 0.00 5.75 12.42
CA ILE A 29 0.45 6.73 13.39
C ILE A 29 1.97 6.62 13.51
N VAL A 30 2.68 7.65 13.08
CA VAL A 30 4.13 7.74 13.12
C VAL A 30 4.55 8.62 14.28
N ILE A 31 5.28 8.06 15.25
CA ILE A 31 5.69 8.71 16.48
C ILE A 31 7.21 8.83 16.51
N GLY A 32 7.75 9.98 16.92
CA GLY A 32 9.19 10.19 17.05
C GLY A 32 9.55 11.53 17.70
N ASP A 33 10.84 11.75 17.97
CA ASP A 33 11.29 12.95 18.69
C ASP A 33 11.46 14.18 17.77
N SER A 34 11.84 13.94 16.51
CA SER A 34 12.08 14.99 15.51
C SER A 34 10.86 15.14 14.60
N SER A 35 10.21 16.30 14.65
CA SER A 35 9.10 16.65 13.75
C SER A 35 9.53 16.58 12.27
N LEU A 36 10.76 16.98 11.96
CA LEU A 36 11.29 16.92 10.59
C LEU A 36 11.37 15.48 10.10
N ASP A 37 11.96 14.58 10.88
CA ASP A 37 12.13 13.18 10.52
C ASP A 37 10.77 12.48 10.39
N ILE A 38 9.83 12.80 11.29
CA ILE A 38 8.44 12.32 11.21
C ILE A 38 7.79 12.80 9.91
N ASP A 39 7.85 14.10 9.64
CA ASP A 39 7.16 14.72 8.50
C ASP A 39 7.75 14.22 7.17
N GLU A 40 9.07 14.07 7.08
CA GLU A 40 9.75 13.42 5.96
C GLU A 40 9.32 11.95 5.81
N PHE A 41 9.23 11.20 6.90
CA PHE A 41 8.83 9.80 6.84
C PHE A 41 7.37 9.61 6.40
N ILE A 42 6.44 10.47 6.85
CA ILE A 42 5.03 10.39 6.39
C ILE A 42 4.88 10.83 4.92
N ILE A 43 5.72 11.77 4.43
CA ILE A 43 5.81 12.11 2.99
C ILE A 43 6.27 10.88 2.20
N ASP A 44 7.30 10.21 2.70
CA ASP A 44 7.85 9.00 2.11
C ASP A 44 6.79 7.89 2.03
N LEU A 45 6.04 7.65 3.12
CA LEU A 45 4.93 6.70 3.12
C LEU A 45 3.80 7.08 2.16
N SER A 46 3.45 8.37 2.05
CA SER A 46 2.36 8.79 1.17
C SER A 46 2.69 8.56 -0.30
N ASN A 47 3.94 8.80 -0.68
CA ASN A 47 4.46 8.60 -2.04
C ASN A 47 4.48 7.13 -2.51
N LEU A 48 4.27 6.17 -1.60
CA LEU A 48 4.18 4.76 -1.97
C LEU A 48 2.92 4.43 -2.78
N ILE A 49 1.81 5.12 -2.50
CA ILE A 49 0.53 4.84 -3.14
C ILE A 49 0.24 5.93 -4.15
N ASN A 50 0.65 5.72 -5.39
CA ASN A 50 0.53 6.69 -6.48
C ASN A 50 -0.83 6.69 -7.19
N PHE A 51 -1.67 5.68 -6.97
CA PHE A 51 -3.01 5.59 -7.55
C PHE A 51 -4.09 6.28 -6.70
N ARG A 52 -3.72 6.85 -5.54
CA ARG A 52 -4.62 7.64 -4.68
C ARG A 52 -4.27 9.13 -4.72
N LYS A 53 -5.29 9.97 -4.56
CA LYS A 53 -5.13 11.41 -4.46
C LYS A 53 -4.61 11.75 -3.06
N GLU A 54 -3.41 12.29 -2.98
CA GLU A 54 -2.88 12.80 -1.72
C GLU A 54 -3.59 14.10 -1.33
N LEU A 55 -3.95 14.21 -0.05
CA LEU A 55 -4.43 15.44 0.59
C LEU A 55 -3.67 15.67 1.90
N VAL A 56 -3.43 16.91 2.25
CA VAL A 56 -2.73 17.31 3.47
C VAL A 56 -3.71 17.98 4.43
N TYR A 57 -3.92 17.37 5.59
CA TYR A 57 -4.74 17.97 6.65
C TYR A 57 -4.12 19.29 7.10
N TYR A 58 -4.96 20.30 7.30
CA TYR A 58 -4.61 21.67 7.65
C TYR A 58 -4.02 22.51 6.51
N THR A 59 -3.94 21.96 5.30
CA THR A 59 -3.57 22.68 4.06
C THR A 59 -4.70 22.61 3.04
N ASP A 60 -5.17 21.41 2.72
CA ASP A 60 -6.22 21.18 1.71
C ASP A 60 -7.63 21.18 2.32
N PHE A 61 -7.75 20.82 3.60
CA PHE A 61 -8.98 20.86 4.38
C PHE A 61 -8.65 20.98 5.87
N ILE A 62 -9.58 21.52 6.67
CA ILE A 62 -9.36 21.81 8.11
C ILE A 62 -10.44 21.20 9.01
N SER A 63 -11.63 20.89 8.49
CA SER A 63 -12.79 20.51 9.30
C SER A 63 -13.23 19.06 9.09
N ASN A 64 -13.90 18.49 10.09
CA ASN A 64 -14.52 17.17 9.97
C ASN A 64 -15.63 17.15 8.91
N LEU A 65 -16.36 18.25 8.71
CA LEU A 65 -17.38 18.35 7.67
C LEU A 65 -16.76 18.19 6.27
N GLU A 66 -15.69 18.92 5.97
CA GLU A 66 -14.95 18.78 4.71
C GLU A 66 -14.40 17.36 4.54
N TYR A 67 -13.90 16.74 5.62
CA TYR A 67 -13.46 15.35 5.59
C TYR A 67 -14.62 14.39 5.24
N GLN A 68 -15.79 14.55 5.86
CA GLN A 68 -16.96 13.71 5.55
C GLN A 68 -17.43 13.92 4.10
N ASP A 69 -17.40 15.15 3.59
CA ASP A 69 -17.75 15.45 2.19
C ASP A 69 -16.79 14.73 1.22
N LEU A 70 -15.49 14.71 1.53
CA LEU A 70 -14.50 13.99 0.72
C LEU A 70 -14.78 12.48 0.69
N ILE A 71 -15.06 11.87 1.84
CA ILE A 71 -15.39 10.44 1.94
C ILE A 71 -16.73 10.14 1.25
N GLN A 72 -17.72 11.01 1.39
CA GLN A 72 -19.01 10.84 0.73
C GLN A 72 -18.88 10.89 -0.80
N ASN A 73 -18.04 11.79 -1.33
CA ASN A 73 -17.77 11.86 -2.76
C ASN A 73 -17.16 10.54 -3.30
N GLU A 74 -16.29 9.89 -2.54
CA GLU A 74 -15.78 8.56 -2.90
C GLU A 74 -16.88 7.51 -2.93
N ASN A 75 -17.74 7.48 -1.91
CA ASN A 75 -18.81 6.49 -1.81
C ASN A 75 -19.86 6.66 -2.91
N ASN A 76 -20.08 7.88 -3.38
CA ASN A 76 -21.05 8.16 -4.44
C ASN A 76 -20.55 7.79 -5.84
N ASP A 77 -19.22 7.81 -6.06
CA ASP A 77 -18.63 7.55 -7.37
C ASP A 77 -17.37 6.67 -7.26
N TYR A 78 -17.49 5.42 -7.71
CA TYR A 78 -16.36 4.48 -7.78
C TYR A 78 -15.29 4.88 -8.81
N GLN A 79 -15.58 5.80 -9.74
CA GLN A 79 -14.61 6.32 -10.70
C GLN A 79 -13.69 7.38 -10.10
N THR A 80 -14.13 8.05 -9.04
CA THR A 80 -13.34 9.07 -8.35
C THR A 80 -12.13 8.44 -7.67
N MET A 81 -10.96 9.05 -7.89
CA MET A 81 -9.69 8.63 -7.27
C MET A 81 -9.83 8.71 -5.75
N ARG A 82 -9.61 7.58 -5.08
CA ARG A 82 -9.65 7.50 -3.62
C ARG A 82 -8.55 8.36 -3.01
N ILE A 83 -8.83 8.97 -1.88
CA ILE A 83 -7.95 9.87 -1.16
C ILE A 83 -7.09 9.08 -0.16
N GLN A 84 -5.90 9.62 0.06
CA GLN A 84 -5.03 9.27 1.16
C GLN A 84 -4.59 10.57 1.82
N ILE A 85 -4.76 10.65 3.14
CA ILE A 85 -4.53 11.90 3.84
C ILE A 85 -3.22 11.81 4.62
N ARG A 86 -2.41 12.84 4.51
CA ARG A 86 -1.24 13.04 5.35
C ARG A 86 -1.53 14.14 6.36
N CYS A 87 -1.22 13.87 7.63
CA CYS A 87 -1.38 14.83 8.72
C CYS A 87 0.00 15.12 9.33
N PRO A 88 0.55 16.32 9.10
CA PRO A 88 1.84 16.72 9.65
C PRO A 88 1.87 16.76 11.18
N SER A 89 3.08 16.56 11.73
CA SER A 89 3.32 16.42 13.17
C SER A 89 2.88 17.63 14.00
N ASN A 90 2.90 18.83 13.43
CA ASN A 90 2.51 20.08 14.08
C ASN A 90 0.98 20.25 14.25
N VAL A 91 0.16 19.47 13.52
CA VAL A 91 -1.32 19.56 13.54
C VAL A 91 -1.99 18.24 13.94
N ALA A 92 -1.21 17.23 14.29
CA ALA A 92 -1.65 15.89 14.68
C ALA A 92 -2.77 15.88 15.72
N MET A 93 -2.58 16.62 16.83
CA MET A 93 -3.55 16.67 17.92
C MET A 93 -4.87 17.31 17.51
N LYS A 94 -4.84 18.28 16.57
CA LYS A 94 -6.07 18.85 16.02
C LYS A 94 -6.84 17.78 15.24
N ALA A 95 -6.16 17.04 14.35
CA ALA A 95 -6.79 15.96 13.60
C ALA A 95 -7.41 14.89 14.52
N ILE A 96 -6.65 14.40 15.51
CA ILE A 96 -7.11 13.37 16.46
C ILE A 96 -8.33 13.85 17.26
N SER A 97 -8.37 15.13 17.64
CA SER A 97 -9.48 15.70 18.40
C SER A 97 -10.72 16.00 17.56
N GLN A 98 -10.55 16.44 16.32
CA GLN A 98 -11.64 16.98 15.50
C GLN A 98 -12.28 15.96 14.56
N LEU A 99 -11.49 15.02 14.04
CA LEU A 99 -11.99 14.03 13.09
C LEU A 99 -12.69 12.89 13.83
N ASP A 100 -13.79 12.39 13.29
CA ASP A 100 -14.55 11.31 13.92
C ASP A 100 -13.96 9.92 13.62
N THR A 101 -13.29 9.77 12.49
CA THR A 101 -12.58 8.56 12.10
C THR A 101 -11.20 8.94 11.55
N LEU A 102 -10.25 8.01 11.66
CA LEU A 102 -8.88 8.21 11.18
C LEU A 102 -8.56 7.34 9.96
N ASN A 103 -9.57 6.73 9.35
CA ASN A 103 -9.41 5.87 8.19
C ASN A 103 -8.66 6.62 7.10
N THR A 104 -7.76 5.93 6.39
CA THR A 104 -6.98 6.47 5.26
C THR A 104 -5.92 7.52 5.63
N ILE A 105 -5.78 7.89 6.92
CA ILE A 105 -4.90 8.96 7.38
C ILE A 105 -3.55 8.40 7.87
N ILE A 106 -2.47 9.03 7.43
CA ILE A 106 -1.12 8.88 7.97
C ILE A 106 -0.83 10.10 8.85
N ILE A 107 -0.73 9.91 10.16
CA ILE A 107 -0.54 10.97 11.15
C ILE A 107 0.88 10.93 11.68
N GLY A 108 1.63 12.01 11.48
CA GLY A 108 2.85 12.26 12.22
C GLY A 108 2.51 12.77 13.62
N LEU A 109 3.16 12.29 14.67
CA LEU A 109 2.95 12.71 16.04
C LEU A 109 4.31 12.85 16.72
N LYS A 110 4.61 14.04 17.24
CA LYS A 110 5.80 14.20 18.06
C LYS A 110 5.63 13.44 19.37
N HIS A 111 6.65 12.70 19.78
CA HIS A 111 6.64 11.97 21.05
C HIS A 111 6.32 12.94 22.19
N PRO A 112 5.22 12.71 22.94
CA PRO A 112 4.93 13.48 24.14
C PRO A 112 6.06 13.31 25.15
N LYS A 113 6.42 14.38 25.85
CA LYS A 113 7.48 14.32 26.88
C LYS A 113 7.03 13.60 28.16
N ASP A 114 5.71 13.52 28.37
CA ASP A 114 5.08 12.85 29.49
C ASP A 114 4.44 11.53 29.01
N GLU A 115 4.77 10.42 29.68
CA GLU A 115 4.17 9.11 29.38
C GLU A 115 2.65 9.13 29.56
N THR A 116 2.14 9.93 30.49
CA THR A 116 0.70 10.10 30.74
C THR A 116 0.01 10.73 29.53
N GLU A 117 0.66 11.71 28.90
CA GLU A 117 0.15 12.37 27.70
C GLU A 117 0.11 11.38 26.52
N LEU A 118 1.14 10.54 26.37
CA LEU A 118 1.14 9.49 25.34
C LEU A 118 0.00 8.48 25.55
N ILE A 119 -0.28 8.08 26.78
CA ILE A 119 -1.40 7.18 27.09
C ILE A 119 -2.74 7.83 26.66
N LEU A 120 -2.96 9.10 27.03
CA LEU A 120 -4.16 9.83 26.65
C LEU A 120 -4.33 9.95 25.13
N VAL A 121 -3.24 10.23 24.40
CA VAL A 121 -3.28 10.29 22.94
C VAL A 121 -3.64 8.93 22.34
N LYS A 122 -3.04 7.83 22.84
CA LYS A 122 -3.38 6.48 22.38
C LYS A 122 -4.84 6.12 22.68
N GLU A 123 -5.39 6.56 23.80
CA GLU A 123 -6.81 6.39 24.12
C GLU A 123 -7.72 7.16 23.15
N LEU A 124 -7.39 8.42 22.84
CA LEU A 124 -8.12 9.21 21.85
C LEU A 124 -8.11 8.54 20.48
N ILE A 125 -6.96 8.02 20.03
CA ILE A 125 -6.86 7.28 18.76
C ILE A 125 -7.75 6.05 18.79
N LYS A 126 -7.74 5.26 19.87
CA LYS A 126 -8.57 4.05 20.03
C LYS A 126 -10.07 4.31 20.00
N ILE A 127 -10.51 5.50 20.42
CA ILE A 127 -11.92 5.91 20.32
C ILE A 127 -12.31 6.12 18.85
N LYS A 128 -11.39 6.60 18.02
CA LYS A 128 -11.62 6.97 16.61
C LYS A 128 -11.37 5.82 15.62
N THR A 129 -10.51 4.88 15.97
CA THR A 129 -10.24 3.68 15.18
C THR A 129 -9.93 2.48 16.06
N LYS A 130 -10.52 1.33 15.70
CA LYS A 130 -10.26 0.05 16.39
C LYS A 130 -8.88 -0.51 16.04
N GLU A 131 -8.43 -0.25 14.83
CA GLU A 131 -7.24 -0.87 14.28
C GLU A 131 -6.36 0.18 13.59
N TYR A 132 -5.06 0.14 13.87
CA TYR A 132 -4.08 1.06 13.27
C TYR A 132 -2.66 0.49 13.37
N LEU A 133 -1.79 1.03 12.53
CA LEU A 133 -0.36 0.76 12.56
C LEU A 133 0.35 1.86 13.36
N GLU A 134 1.09 1.49 14.40
CA GLU A 134 1.98 2.38 15.13
C GLU A 134 3.41 2.18 14.62
N ILE A 135 4.06 3.26 14.20
CA ILE A 135 5.47 3.28 13.80
C ILE A 135 6.20 4.23 14.74
N MET A 136 7.16 3.72 15.51
CA MET A 136 8.04 4.55 16.33
C MET A 136 9.38 4.71 15.62
N ILE A 137 9.79 5.96 15.41
CA ILE A 137 11.07 6.34 14.80
C ILE A 137 12.01 6.76 15.92
N ASP A 138 13.02 5.94 16.14
CA ASP A 138 14.15 6.25 17.00
C ASP A 138 15.38 6.56 16.13
N PRO A 139 16.42 7.24 16.64
CA PRO A 139 17.63 7.54 15.88
C PRO A 139 18.28 6.29 15.27
N ASP A 140 18.24 5.17 15.98
CA ASP A 140 18.91 3.92 15.61
C ASP A 140 17.97 2.85 15.03
N ASP A 141 16.70 2.83 15.41
CA ASP A 141 15.75 1.77 15.01
C ASP A 141 14.38 2.33 14.61
N ILE A 142 13.62 1.55 13.84
CA ILE A 142 12.23 1.86 13.51
C ILE A 142 11.36 0.67 13.93
N ASN A 143 10.56 0.88 14.96
CA ASN A 143 9.67 -0.12 15.52
C ASN A 143 8.28 -0.02 14.89
N VAL A 144 7.71 -1.15 14.51
CA VAL A 144 6.42 -1.21 13.79
C VAL A 144 5.49 -2.19 14.48
N ASN A 145 4.39 -1.69 15.03
CA ASN A 145 3.43 -2.43 15.84
C ASN A 145 2.03 -2.30 15.27
N MET A 146 1.33 -3.42 15.08
CA MET A 146 -0.09 -3.41 14.73
C MET A 146 -0.93 -3.43 16.00
N ILE A 147 -1.83 -2.48 16.12
CA ILE A 147 -2.75 -2.36 17.25
C ILE A 147 -4.15 -2.76 16.79
N GLY A 148 -4.82 -3.62 17.56
CA GLY A 148 -6.18 -4.09 17.28
C GLY A 148 -6.27 -5.30 16.34
N PHE A 149 -5.18 -5.67 15.65
CA PHE A 149 -5.18 -6.80 14.72
C PHE A 149 -4.62 -8.10 15.31
N ASN A 150 -5.12 -9.23 14.81
CA ASN A 150 -4.45 -10.52 14.97
C ASN A 150 -3.44 -10.74 13.83
N GLU A 151 -2.15 -10.47 14.10
CA GLU A 151 -1.07 -10.63 13.11
C GLU A 151 -1.05 -12.02 12.43
N LYS A 152 -1.56 -13.08 13.09
CA LYS A 152 -1.58 -14.44 12.53
C LYS A 152 -2.58 -14.63 11.39
N LEU A 153 -3.58 -13.76 11.30
CA LEU A 153 -4.62 -13.83 10.26
C LEU A 153 -4.25 -13.02 9.02
N ILE A 154 -3.20 -12.19 9.10
CA ILE A 154 -2.78 -11.33 8.00
C ILE A 154 -1.86 -12.14 7.06
N ASN A 155 -2.33 -12.37 5.84
CA ASN A 155 -1.48 -12.84 4.74
C ASN A 155 -0.74 -11.64 4.13
N LEU A 156 0.59 -11.71 4.09
CA LEU A 156 1.50 -10.68 3.57
C LEU A 156 2.26 -11.15 2.32
N ASP A 157 1.84 -12.24 1.69
CA ASP A 157 2.61 -12.89 0.61
C ASP A 157 2.76 -11.97 -0.60
N LEU A 158 1.70 -11.21 -0.94
CA LEU A 158 1.71 -10.20 -1.99
C LEU A 158 2.75 -9.11 -1.69
N GLU A 159 2.64 -8.48 -0.53
CA GLU A 159 3.50 -7.36 -0.16
C GLU A 159 4.97 -7.79 -0.04
N ILE A 160 5.22 -9.00 0.48
CA ILE A 160 6.54 -9.62 0.49
C ILE A 160 7.06 -9.85 -0.93
N GLY A 161 6.21 -10.37 -1.82
CA GLY A 161 6.52 -10.63 -3.22
C GLY A 161 6.91 -9.37 -3.98
N ILE A 162 6.18 -8.27 -3.77
CA ILE A 162 6.48 -6.96 -4.35
C ILE A 162 7.90 -6.51 -3.96
N PHE A 163 8.23 -6.51 -2.66
CA PHE A 163 9.58 -6.12 -2.21
C PHE A 163 10.69 -7.04 -2.71
N GLN A 164 10.42 -8.34 -2.88
CA GLN A 164 11.36 -9.27 -3.50
C GLN A 164 11.61 -8.93 -4.96
N LYS A 165 10.55 -8.71 -5.75
CA LYS A 165 10.65 -8.34 -7.17
C LYS A 165 11.41 -7.05 -7.38
N ILE A 166 11.17 -6.04 -6.54
CA ILE A 166 11.93 -4.79 -6.59
C ILE A 166 13.42 -5.06 -6.40
N SER A 167 13.78 -5.86 -5.40
CA SER A 167 15.19 -6.19 -5.12
C SER A 167 15.84 -6.91 -6.30
N GLU A 168 15.20 -7.96 -6.82
CA GLU A 168 15.71 -8.79 -7.91
C GLU A 168 15.78 -8.03 -9.24
N LYS A 169 14.71 -7.34 -9.63
CA LYS A 169 14.64 -6.56 -10.89
C LYS A 169 15.62 -5.38 -10.86
N THR A 170 15.81 -4.74 -9.70
CA THR A 170 16.81 -3.68 -9.53
C THR A 170 18.22 -4.21 -9.73
N GLU A 171 18.58 -5.29 -9.04
CA GLU A 171 19.92 -5.88 -9.13
C GLU A 171 20.23 -6.33 -10.56
N LYS A 172 19.28 -7.00 -11.21
CA LYS A 172 19.40 -7.40 -12.62
C LYS A 172 19.64 -6.20 -13.55
N SER A 173 18.93 -5.09 -13.33
CA SER A 173 19.06 -3.88 -14.15
C SER A 173 20.43 -3.21 -13.96
N ILE A 174 20.87 -3.05 -12.70
CA ILE A 174 22.18 -2.47 -12.37
C ILE A 174 23.32 -3.32 -12.91
N ASN A 175 23.24 -4.64 -12.77
CA ASN A 175 24.26 -5.55 -13.31
C ASN A 175 24.34 -5.48 -14.84
N LYS A 176 23.19 -5.33 -15.53
CA LYS A 176 23.15 -5.11 -16.97
C LYS A 176 23.85 -3.80 -17.36
N MET A 177 23.59 -2.70 -16.64
CA MET A 177 24.23 -1.40 -16.87
C MET A 177 25.74 -1.47 -16.64
N LYS A 178 26.18 -2.02 -15.51
CA LYS A 178 27.61 -2.21 -15.18
C LYS A 178 28.33 -3.00 -16.26
N ARG A 179 27.75 -4.11 -16.73
CA ARG A 179 28.35 -4.94 -17.79
C ARG A 179 28.61 -4.14 -19.06
N VAL A 180 27.63 -3.36 -19.52
CA VAL A 180 27.76 -2.53 -20.73
C VAL A 180 28.88 -1.50 -20.60
N LEU A 181 29.07 -0.91 -19.42
CA LEU A 181 30.16 0.05 -19.19
C LEU A 181 31.52 -0.64 -19.01
N ILE A 182 31.60 -1.75 -18.27
CA ILE A 182 32.84 -2.52 -18.07
C ILE A 182 33.44 -2.94 -19.41
N ASP A 183 32.62 -3.42 -20.35
CA ASP A 183 33.06 -3.84 -21.69
C ASP A 183 33.69 -2.69 -22.50
N LYS A 184 33.31 -1.45 -22.21
CA LYS A 184 33.87 -0.24 -22.84
C LYS A 184 35.09 0.28 -22.08
N ILE A 185 35.02 0.33 -20.76
CA ILE A 185 36.08 0.81 -19.86
C ILE A 185 37.33 -0.07 -19.97
N ASN A 186 37.18 -1.39 -20.03
CA ASN A 186 38.32 -2.31 -20.14
C ASN A 186 39.12 -2.14 -21.45
N LYS A 187 38.58 -1.44 -22.45
CA LYS A 187 39.28 -1.09 -23.69
C LYS A 187 40.01 0.25 -23.62
N SER A 188 39.95 0.93 -22.47
CA SER A 188 40.51 2.26 -22.25
C SER A 188 41.50 2.27 -21.09
N HIS A 189 42.55 3.09 -21.18
CA HIS A 189 43.52 3.31 -20.10
C HIS A 189 42.99 4.37 -19.11
N LEU A 190 41.88 4.07 -18.45
CA LEU A 190 41.34 4.92 -17.38
C LEU A 190 42.04 4.59 -16.06
N ASP A 191 42.25 5.62 -15.24
CA ASP A 191 42.69 5.42 -13.86
C ASP A 191 41.57 4.76 -13.02
N ARG A 192 41.95 4.32 -11.82
CA ARG A 192 41.07 3.57 -10.95
C ARG A 192 39.88 4.40 -10.44
N ASP A 193 40.13 5.65 -10.09
CA ASP A 193 39.12 6.52 -9.46
C ASP A 193 38.01 6.88 -10.47
N LEU A 194 38.38 7.17 -11.72
CA LEU A 194 37.43 7.46 -12.78
C LEU A 194 36.65 6.21 -13.19
N LYS A 195 37.28 5.03 -13.14
CA LYS A 195 36.60 3.73 -13.31
C LYS A 195 35.58 3.46 -12.19
N GLU A 196 35.93 3.72 -10.94
CA GLU A 196 35.03 3.54 -9.79
C GLU A 196 33.84 4.50 -9.87
N SER A 197 34.09 5.77 -10.21
CA SER A 197 33.02 6.77 -10.39
C SER A 197 32.06 6.41 -11.53
N LEU A 198 32.56 5.94 -12.68
CA LEU A 198 31.72 5.51 -13.81
C LEU A 198 30.89 4.25 -13.53
N LEU A 199 31.24 3.48 -12.50
CA LEU A 199 30.54 2.26 -12.09
C LEU A 199 29.73 2.45 -10.79
N ASP A 200 29.72 3.66 -10.24
CA ASP A 200 28.80 4.05 -9.19
C ASP A 200 27.42 4.31 -9.78
N PHE A 201 26.48 3.44 -9.46
CA PHE A 201 25.09 3.52 -9.89
C PHE A 201 24.13 3.71 -8.71
N ASN A 202 24.59 4.32 -7.61
CA ASN A 202 23.77 4.46 -6.41
C ASN A 202 22.50 5.28 -6.65
N LEU A 203 22.59 6.37 -7.42
CA LEU A 203 21.42 7.20 -7.74
C LEU A 203 20.45 6.48 -8.68
N GLU A 204 20.96 5.83 -9.71
CA GLU A 204 20.17 5.03 -10.66
C GLU A 204 19.50 3.87 -9.95
N LYS A 205 20.16 3.25 -8.97
CA LYS A 205 19.57 2.18 -8.16
C LYS A 205 18.34 2.67 -7.40
N ILE A 206 18.37 3.88 -6.84
CA ILE A 206 17.23 4.48 -6.13
C ILE A 206 16.07 4.73 -7.09
N GLU A 207 16.35 5.32 -8.25
CA GLU A 207 15.33 5.62 -9.25
C GLU A 207 14.70 4.34 -9.83
N ILE A 208 15.51 3.34 -10.17
CA ILE A 208 15.05 2.04 -10.66
C ILE A 208 14.16 1.36 -9.63
N LYS A 209 14.55 1.34 -8.35
CA LYS A 209 13.71 0.77 -7.28
C LYS A 209 12.35 1.46 -7.21
N LYS A 210 12.34 2.81 -7.27
CA LYS A 210 11.09 3.60 -7.23
C LYS A 210 10.19 3.27 -8.41
N ASN A 211 10.73 3.25 -9.62
CA ASN A 211 9.97 2.97 -10.83
C ASN A 211 9.38 1.55 -10.83
N ILE A 212 10.17 0.55 -10.42
CA ILE A 212 9.68 -0.83 -10.29
C ILE A 212 8.59 -0.88 -9.23
N PHE A 213 8.81 -0.31 -8.05
CA PHE A 213 7.79 -0.30 -6.99
C PHE A 213 6.47 0.30 -7.45
N GLN A 214 6.52 1.48 -8.09
CA GLN A 214 5.33 2.16 -8.59
C GLN A 214 4.61 1.34 -9.66
N ALA A 215 5.35 0.63 -10.53
CA ALA A 215 4.76 -0.27 -11.52
C ALA A 215 4.02 -1.45 -10.86
N GLU A 216 4.65 -2.16 -9.92
CA GLU A 216 4.03 -3.30 -9.24
C GLU A 216 2.75 -2.91 -8.48
N ILE A 217 2.76 -1.75 -7.83
CA ILE A 217 1.59 -1.21 -7.11
C ILE A 217 0.47 -0.81 -8.08
N GLN A 218 0.83 -0.18 -9.19
CA GLN A 218 -0.14 0.19 -10.22
C GLN A 218 -0.74 -1.04 -10.91
N ASP A 219 0.05 -2.07 -11.14
CA ASP A 219 -0.41 -3.34 -11.73
C ASP A 219 -1.40 -4.05 -10.80
N PHE A 220 -1.10 -4.11 -9.50
CA PHE A 220 -2.04 -4.62 -8.49
C PHE A 220 -3.35 -3.83 -8.46
N TYR A 221 -3.27 -2.50 -8.41
CA TYR A 221 -4.47 -1.65 -8.44
C TYR A 221 -5.29 -1.83 -9.72
N SER A 222 -4.64 -1.95 -10.87
CA SER A 222 -5.32 -2.12 -12.16
C SER A 222 -6.00 -3.48 -12.26
N GLY A 223 -5.33 -4.55 -11.78
CA GLY A 223 -5.91 -5.90 -11.67
C GLY A 223 -7.13 -5.93 -10.74
N THR A 224 -7.02 -5.33 -9.56
CA THR A 224 -8.14 -5.25 -8.60
C THR A 224 -9.30 -4.38 -9.09
N LYS A 225 -9.02 -3.31 -9.86
CA LYS A 225 -10.06 -2.50 -10.50
C LYS A 225 -10.79 -3.25 -11.62
N ARG A 226 -10.07 -4.06 -12.42
CA ARG A 226 -10.69 -4.98 -13.38
C ARG A 226 -11.59 -6.00 -12.68
N ALA A 227 -11.09 -6.59 -11.59
CA ALA A 227 -11.86 -7.48 -10.73
C ALA A 227 -13.14 -6.83 -10.21
N PHE A 228 -13.03 -5.62 -9.64
CA PHE A 228 -14.17 -4.84 -9.15
C PHE A 228 -15.25 -4.67 -10.21
N TYR A 229 -14.90 -4.31 -11.44
CA TYR A 229 -15.88 -4.12 -12.51
C TYR A 229 -16.57 -5.41 -12.96
N ILE A 230 -15.85 -6.52 -13.01
CA ILE A 230 -16.43 -7.82 -13.35
C ILE A 230 -17.40 -8.26 -12.27
N LEU A 231 -16.97 -8.19 -11.01
CA LEU A 231 -17.77 -8.60 -9.86
C LEU A 231 -19.00 -7.71 -9.68
N SER A 232 -18.88 -6.40 -9.85
CA SER A 232 -20.03 -5.48 -9.83
C SER A 232 -21.08 -5.81 -10.90
N LYS A 233 -20.62 -6.26 -12.08
CA LYS A 233 -21.54 -6.70 -13.15
C LYS A 233 -22.19 -8.04 -12.83
N LEU A 234 -21.45 -8.99 -12.27
CA LEU A 234 -22.01 -10.28 -11.83
C LEU A 234 -23.04 -10.07 -10.71
N ASP A 235 -22.74 -9.18 -9.76
CA ASP A 235 -23.68 -8.79 -8.70
C ASP A 235 -24.96 -8.19 -9.27
N PHE A 236 -24.83 -7.27 -10.23
CA PHE A 236 -25.98 -6.70 -10.92
C PHE A 236 -26.82 -7.77 -11.65
N LEU A 237 -26.19 -8.75 -12.30
CA LEU A 237 -26.90 -9.87 -12.92
C LEU A 237 -27.69 -10.68 -11.87
N ASN A 238 -27.09 -10.95 -10.70
CA ASN A 238 -27.78 -11.63 -9.60
C ASN A 238 -28.98 -10.81 -9.08
N ASN A 239 -28.84 -9.48 -9.01
CA ASN A 239 -29.91 -8.58 -8.59
C ASN A 239 -31.11 -8.54 -9.56
N ILE A 240 -30.91 -8.95 -10.82
CA ILE A 240 -31.98 -9.14 -11.81
C ILE A 240 -32.35 -10.62 -12.01
N GLU A 241 -32.07 -11.46 -11.01
CA GLU A 241 -32.40 -12.89 -10.95
C GLU A 241 -31.67 -13.78 -11.99
N ILE A 242 -30.54 -13.30 -12.54
CA ILE A 242 -29.65 -14.11 -13.39
C ILE A 242 -28.49 -14.63 -12.54
N ASN A 243 -28.62 -15.84 -12.02
CA ASN A 243 -27.62 -16.48 -11.16
C ASN A 243 -26.26 -16.60 -11.87
N SER A 244 -25.31 -15.77 -11.43
CA SER A 244 -24.02 -15.53 -12.05
C SER A 244 -22.92 -15.64 -11.00
N ILE A 245 -22.11 -16.69 -11.12
CA ILE A 245 -20.93 -16.95 -10.28
C ILE A 245 -19.74 -17.17 -11.22
N ILE A 246 -18.54 -16.80 -10.79
CA ILE A 246 -17.32 -17.02 -11.58
C ILE A 246 -16.35 -17.96 -10.87
N GLY A 247 -15.84 -18.94 -11.62
CA GLY A 247 -14.79 -19.85 -11.15
C GLY A 247 -13.49 -19.10 -10.86
N SER A 248 -12.82 -19.49 -9.78
CA SER A 248 -11.57 -18.87 -9.31
C SER A 248 -10.49 -18.73 -10.39
N LYS A 249 -10.33 -19.75 -11.26
CA LYS A 249 -9.31 -19.75 -12.32
C LYS A 249 -9.66 -18.76 -13.43
N THR A 250 -10.89 -18.83 -13.94
CA THR A 250 -11.41 -17.92 -14.96
C THR A 250 -11.35 -16.48 -14.48
N PHE A 251 -11.67 -16.23 -13.20
CA PHE A 251 -11.58 -14.90 -12.61
C PHE A 251 -10.17 -14.32 -12.71
N LEU A 252 -9.14 -15.07 -12.28
CA LEU A 252 -7.75 -14.63 -12.36
C LEU A 252 -7.27 -14.42 -13.81
N GLU A 253 -7.68 -15.29 -14.74
CA GLU A 253 -7.37 -15.15 -16.16
C GLU A 253 -7.99 -13.87 -16.76
N VAL A 254 -9.24 -13.56 -16.42
CA VAL A 254 -9.96 -12.38 -16.97
C VAL A 254 -9.42 -11.06 -16.40
N ILE A 255 -9.03 -11.03 -15.13
CA ILE A 255 -8.44 -9.83 -14.53
C ILE A 255 -6.96 -9.66 -14.88
N ASP A 256 -6.36 -10.67 -15.53
CA ASP A 256 -4.98 -10.66 -16.03
C ASP A 256 -4.00 -10.18 -14.94
N TYR A 257 -4.11 -10.83 -13.77
CA TYR A 257 -3.28 -10.55 -12.60
C TYR A 257 -3.09 -11.82 -11.76
N GLU A 258 -1.86 -12.31 -11.70
CA GLU A 258 -1.54 -13.63 -11.11
C GLU A 258 -0.82 -13.53 -9.76
N GLU A 259 -0.39 -12.34 -9.32
CA GLU A 259 0.54 -12.22 -8.19
C GLU A 259 -0.13 -12.20 -6.81
N GLY A 260 -1.44 -11.99 -6.76
CA GLY A 260 -2.22 -11.91 -5.53
C GLY A 260 -3.24 -13.04 -5.43
N SER A 261 -3.50 -13.51 -4.20
CA SER A 261 -4.60 -14.44 -3.96
C SER A 261 -5.96 -13.75 -4.19
N ILE A 262 -6.98 -14.51 -4.57
CA ILE A 262 -8.34 -13.99 -4.72
C ILE A 262 -8.83 -13.33 -3.43
N GLN A 263 -8.55 -13.95 -2.28
CA GLN A 263 -8.90 -13.36 -0.98
C GLN A 263 -8.24 -11.99 -0.79
N ARG A 264 -6.98 -11.82 -1.20
CA ARG A 264 -6.26 -10.55 -1.08
C ARG A 264 -6.87 -9.46 -1.97
N ILE A 265 -7.31 -9.83 -3.18
CA ILE A 265 -8.03 -8.96 -4.12
C ILE A 265 -9.37 -8.54 -3.55
N LEU A 266 -10.18 -9.49 -3.06
CA LEU A 266 -11.49 -9.21 -2.45
C LEU A 266 -11.36 -8.33 -1.21
N THR A 267 -10.37 -8.61 -0.35
CA THR A 267 -10.10 -7.78 0.84
C THR A 267 -9.71 -6.35 0.44
N PHE A 268 -8.91 -6.18 -0.61
CA PHE A 268 -8.59 -4.85 -1.12
C PHE A 268 -9.85 -4.14 -1.65
N ILE A 269 -10.69 -4.84 -2.42
CA ILE A 269 -11.92 -4.28 -2.96
C ILE A 269 -12.85 -3.79 -1.84
N GLU A 270 -13.06 -4.61 -0.82
CA GLU A 270 -13.88 -4.25 0.34
C GLU A 270 -13.34 -3.00 1.05
N LYS A 271 -12.01 -2.87 1.17
CA LYS A 271 -11.38 -1.71 1.82
C LYS A 271 -11.32 -0.46 0.94
N GLU A 272 -11.23 -0.63 -0.38
CA GLU A 272 -11.09 0.48 -1.35
C GLU A 272 -12.45 1.05 -1.80
N TRP A 273 -13.43 0.17 -2.02
CA TRP A 273 -14.75 0.51 -2.56
C TRP A 273 -15.93 0.15 -1.66
N GLY A 274 -15.71 -0.55 -0.54
CA GLY A 274 -16.79 -0.88 0.42
C GLY A 274 -17.65 -2.07 0.02
N GLU A 275 -17.32 -2.75 -1.08
CA GLU A 275 -18.12 -3.85 -1.62
C GLU A 275 -17.56 -5.22 -1.23
N ASN A 276 -18.44 -6.15 -0.83
CA ASN A 276 -18.07 -7.52 -0.53
C ASN A 276 -18.62 -8.48 -1.58
N PHE A 277 -17.72 -9.04 -2.38
CA PHE A 277 -18.05 -9.97 -3.47
C PHE A 277 -17.63 -11.41 -3.19
N THR A 278 -17.43 -11.77 -1.92
CA THR A 278 -16.96 -13.11 -1.55
C THR A 278 -17.88 -14.23 -2.07
N ASP A 279 -19.19 -13.97 -2.10
CA ASP A 279 -20.20 -14.94 -2.53
C ASP A 279 -20.25 -15.13 -4.05
N LEU A 280 -19.59 -14.27 -4.83
CA LEU A 280 -19.56 -14.31 -6.30
C LEU A 280 -18.42 -15.16 -6.86
N ILE A 281 -17.52 -15.64 -5.99
CA ILE A 281 -16.41 -16.52 -6.38
C ILE A 281 -16.73 -17.95 -6.00
N GLU A 282 -16.69 -18.83 -7.00
CA GLU A 282 -16.78 -20.26 -6.76
C GLU A 282 -15.53 -20.77 -6.03
N ASN A 283 -15.71 -21.13 -4.75
CA ASN A 283 -14.70 -21.80 -3.96
C ASN A 283 -14.59 -23.27 -4.38
N ASN A 284 -13.45 -23.62 -4.99
CA ASN A 284 -13.10 -24.94 -5.53
C ASN A 284 -13.00 -26.10 -4.51
N LYS A 285 -13.75 -26.08 -3.41
CA LYS A 285 -13.95 -27.28 -2.57
C LYS A 285 -15.24 -28.05 -2.88
N LEU A 286 -16.20 -27.50 -3.63
CA LEU A 286 -17.50 -28.17 -3.86
C LEU A 286 -18.03 -28.20 -5.31
N THR A 287 -17.44 -27.50 -6.29
CA THR A 287 -18.01 -27.39 -7.65
C THR A 287 -17.21 -28.09 -8.76
N PHE A 288 -16.38 -29.08 -8.44
CA PHE A 288 -15.65 -29.88 -9.45
C PHE A 288 -16.51 -30.83 -10.32
N ILE A 289 -17.86 -30.76 -10.20
CA ILE A 289 -18.79 -31.63 -10.93
C ILE A 289 -19.61 -30.85 -11.99
N GLY A 290 -19.71 -29.53 -11.90
CA GLY A 290 -20.52 -28.71 -12.82
C GLY A 290 -19.79 -28.24 -14.10
N ASP A 291 -18.53 -27.83 -13.95
CA ASP A 291 -17.77 -27.16 -15.03
C ASP A 291 -17.29 -28.08 -16.17
N LYS A 292 -17.45 -29.40 -16.03
CA LYS A 292 -17.13 -30.35 -17.10
C LYS A 292 -18.20 -30.47 -18.18
N ILE A 293 -19.37 -29.83 -18.02
CA ILE A 293 -20.48 -29.94 -18.98
C ILE A 293 -20.59 -28.72 -19.91
N GLN A 294 -20.06 -27.56 -19.54
CA GLN A 294 -20.06 -26.38 -20.42
C GLN A 294 -18.85 -26.28 -21.36
N SER A 295 -17.73 -26.95 -21.06
CA SER A 295 -16.52 -26.91 -21.92
C SER A 295 -16.62 -27.75 -23.21
N PHE A 296 -17.82 -28.19 -23.60
CA PHE A 296 -18.09 -28.91 -24.86
C PHE A 296 -19.08 -28.20 -25.79
N TRP A 297 -19.57 -27.00 -25.43
CA TRP A 297 -20.42 -26.18 -26.29
C TRP A 297 -20.05 -24.71 -26.14
N GLY A 298 -19.08 -24.26 -26.94
CA GLY A 298 -18.64 -22.86 -27.05
C GLY A 298 -17.17 -22.75 -27.40
#